data_AF-A0A328NJN4-F1
#
_entry.id   AF-A0A328NJN4-F1
#
_cell.length_a   1.000
_cell.length_b   1.000
_cell.length_c   1.000
_cell.angle_alpha   90.00
_cell.angle_beta   90.00
_cell.angle_gamma   90.00
#
_symmetry.space_group_name_H-M   'P 1'
#
loop_
_entity.id
_entity.type
_entity.pdbx_description
1 polymer ?
#
loop_
_entity_poly.entity_id
_entity_poly.type
_entity_poly.pdbx_seq_one_letter_code
_entity_poly.pdbx_strand_id
1 'polypeptide(L)'
;MEHVDDTDRAFSLRMTARQWRHLDGAVDSEVSVAGESGDPHQVVQTGSGIREAGWDQVAHWTPGVAGSGNWPTDDEEVAVKLSRRQWELAAQCAAHWAAVAGSVGHEQEAAVLRSVHALVVDGLRAEEA
;
A
#
# COMPACT_ATOMS: atom_id res chain seq x y z
N MET A 1 -20.69 -22.75 -8.66
CA MET A 1 -19.45 -23.37 -8.16
C MET A 1 -18.39 -22.29 -8.23
N GLU A 2 -18.21 -21.57 -7.13
CA GLU A 2 -17.19 -20.52 -7.04
C GLU A 2 -15.83 -21.21 -7.07
N HIS A 3 -15.04 -20.93 -8.12
CA HIS A 3 -13.60 -21.07 -8.02
C HIS A 3 -13.15 -20.05 -6.98
N VAL A 4 -13.00 -20.49 -5.73
CA VAL A 4 -12.21 -19.73 -4.75
C VAL A 4 -10.78 -19.84 -5.26
N ASP A 5 -10.33 -18.75 -5.85
CA ASP A 5 -8.97 -18.57 -6.32
C ASP A 5 -8.05 -18.55 -5.10
N ASP A 6 -7.52 -19.72 -4.73
CA ASP A 6 -6.62 -19.93 -3.59
C ASP A 6 -5.29 -19.14 -3.75
N THR A 7 -5.09 -18.46 -4.89
CA THR A 7 -3.92 -17.64 -5.18
C THR A 7 -3.99 -16.22 -4.61
N ASP A 8 -5.15 -15.73 -4.16
CA ASP A 8 -5.27 -14.39 -3.54
C ASP A 8 -5.20 -14.46 -2.01
N ARG A 9 -4.34 -15.34 -1.49
CA ARG A 9 -4.12 -15.49 -0.05
C ARG A 9 -3.56 -14.20 0.53
N ALA A 10 -4.16 -13.75 1.62
CA ALA A 10 -3.67 -12.60 2.36
C ALA A 10 -2.50 -12.94 3.28
N PHE A 11 -1.45 -12.12 3.23
CA PHE A 11 -0.25 -12.25 4.06
C PHE A 11 0.17 -10.89 4.61
N SER A 12 0.96 -10.93 5.69
CA SER A 12 1.36 -9.74 6.44
C SER A 12 2.80 -9.37 6.16
N LEU A 13 3.03 -8.10 5.85
CA LEU A 13 4.37 -7.52 5.77
C LEU A 13 4.59 -6.52 6.90
N ARG A 14 5.79 -6.56 7.47
CA ARG A 14 6.25 -5.63 8.50
C ARG A 14 7.04 -4.50 7.87
N MET A 15 6.77 -3.27 8.28
CA MET A 15 7.47 -2.07 7.85
C MET A 15 7.34 -0.98 8.90
N THR A 16 8.09 0.11 8.82
CA THR A 16 7.87 1.25 9.73
C THR A 16 6.59 2.00 9.37
N ALA A 17 5.99 2.70 10.33
CA ALA A 17 4.83 3.55 10.07
C ALA A 17 5.13 4.65 9.03
N ARG A 18 6.38 5.12 8.97
CA ARG A 18 6.85 6.03 7.92
C ARG A 18 6.79 5.38 6.54
N GLN A 19 7.27 4.15 6.42
CA GLN A 19 7.21 3.39 5.17
C GLN A 19 5.76 3.16 4.73
N TRP A 20 4.89 2.76 5.66
CA TRP A 20 3.46 2.60 5.38
C TRP A 20 2.82 3.89 4.90
N ARG A 21 3.10 5.03 5.54
CA ARG A 21 2.55 6.34 5.13
C ARG A 21 2.97 6.76 3.72
N HIS A 22 4.21 6.48 3.33
CA HIS A 22 4.64 6.75 1.95
C HIS A 22 3.94 5.82 0.95
N LEU A 23 3.75 4.56 1.30
CA LEU A 23 3.01 3.61 0.47
C LEU A 23 1.54 4.01 0.31
N ASP A 24 0.87 4.36 1.41
CA ASP A 24 -0.53 4.84 1.40
C ASP A 24 -0.67 6.09 0.52
N GLY A 25 0.26 7.03 0.63
CA GLY A 25 0.29 8.22 -0.23
C GLY A 25 0.50 7.91 -1.72
N ALA A 26 1.38 6.96 -2.04
CA ALA A 26 1.56 6.50 -3.43
C ALA A 26 0.29 5.82 -3.98
N VAL A 27 -0.38 5.00 -3.16
CA VAL A 27 -1.66 4.38 -3.54
C VAL A 27 -2.77 5.40 -3.70
N ASP A 28 -2.88 6.38 -2.81
CA ASP A 28 -3.85 7.48 -2.89
C ASP A 28 -3.67 8.31 -4.17
N SER A 29 -2.42 8.61 -4.52
CA SER A 29 -2.09 9.35 -5.74
C SER A 29 -2.45 8.55 -6.99
N GLU A 30 -2.18 7.24 -7.00
CA GLU A 30 -2.56 6.35 -8.11
C GLU A 30 -4.09 6.23 -8.24
N VAL A 31 -4.82 6.06 -7.13
CA VAL A 31 -6.30 6.03 -7.12
C VAL A 31 -6.88 7.33 -7.67
N SER A 32 -6.31 8.46 -7.28
CA SER A 32 -6.75 9.77 -7.77
C SER A 32 -6.55 9.90 -9.29
N VAL A 33 -5.37 9.54 -9.80
CA VAL A 33 -5.08 9.54 -11.24
C VAL A 33 -5.98 8.57 -12.01
N ALA A 34 -6.22 7.37 -11.48
CA ALA A 34 -7.10 6.37 -12.10
C ALA A 34 -8.56 6.86 -12.16
N GLY A 35 -9.04 7.49 -11.09
CA GLY A 35 -10.39 8.07 -11.04
C GLY A 35 -10.61 9.16 -12.09
N GLU A 36 -9.60 9.98 -12.36
CA GLU A 36 -9.66 11.03 -13.39
C GLU A 36 -9.55 10.47 -14.83
N SER A 37 -8.80 9.38 -15.01
CA SER A 37 -8.52 8.79 -16.34
C SER A 37 -9.48 7.67 -16.77
N GLY A 38 -10.46 7.31 -15.93
CA GLY A 38 -11.52 6.36 -16.26
C GLY A 38 -11.30 4.91 -15.79
N ASP A 39 -10.33 4.68 -14.91
CA ASP A 39 -10.05 3.42 -14.20
C ASP A 39 -10.08 2.11 -15.03
N PRO A 40 -9.26 2.01 -16.10
CA PRO A 40 -9.29 0.84 -16.99
C PRO A 40 -8.87 -0.49 -16.33
N HIS A 41 -8.26 -0.44 -15.15
CA HIS A 41 -7.70 -1.61 -14.46
C HIS A 41 -8.30 -1.85 -13.05
N GLN A 42 -9.42 -1.21 -12.69
CA GLN A 42 -10.03 -1.32 -11.36
C GLN A 42 -9.07 -0.97 -10.20
N VAL A 43 -8.16 -0.02 -10.48
CA VAL A 43 -7.20 0.54 -9.52
C VAL A 43 -7.94 1.26 -8.40
N VAL A 44 -9.05 1.93 -8.68
CA VAL A 44 -9.80 2.69 -7.67
C VAL A 44 -10.33 1.76 -6.58
N GLN A 45 -10.94 0.63 -6.97
CA GLN A 45 -11.48 -0.34 -6.02
C GLN A 45 -10.38 -1.01 -5.21
N THR A 46 -9.36 -1.53 -5.88
CA THR A 46 -8.27 -2.27 -5.22
C THR A 46 -7.45 -1.34 -4.32
N GLY A 47 -7.13 -0.14 -4.80
CA GLY A 47 -6.41 0.89 -4.05
C GLY A 47 -7.18 1.39 -2.84
N SER A 48 -8.49 1.66 -2.97
CA SER A 48 -9.33 2.02 -1.82
C SER A 48 -9.30 0.93 -0.74
N GLY A 49 -9.40 -0.35 -1.13
CA GLY A 49 -9.33 -1.47 -0.18
C GLY A 49 -7.97 -1.59 0.53
N ILE A 50 -6.86 -1.26 -0.13
CA ILE A 50 -5.53 -1.20 0.50
C ILE A 50 -5.51 -0.12 1.59
N ARG A 51 -6.02 1.06 1.27
CA ARG A 51 -6.04 2.19 2.17
C ARG A 51 -6.89 1.88 3.40
N GLU A 52 -8.14 1.46 3.20
CA GLU A 52 -9.06 1.05 4.28
C GLU A 52 -8.39 0.05 5.23
N ALA A 53 -7.72 -0.98 4.68
CA ALA A 53 -6.98 -1.95 5.47
C ALA A 53 -5.86 -1.32 6.32
N GLY A 54 -5.17 -0.29 5.81
CA GLY A 54 -4.20 0.50 6.56
C GLY A 54 -4.81 1.30 7.71
N TRP A 55 -5.91 1.99 7.46
CA TRP A 55 -6.61 2.75 8.50
C TRP A 55 -7.10 1.83 9.62
N ASP A 56 -7.68 0.68 9.27
CA ASP A 56 -8.17 -0.31 10.22
C ASP A 56 -7.04 -0.95 11.04
N GLN A 57 -5.92 -1.31 10.40
CA GLN A 57 -4.86 -2.11 11.03
C GLN A 57 -3.77 -1.27 11.70
N VAL A 58 -3.47 -0.08 11.16
CA VAL A 58 -2.34 0.75 11.60
C VAL A 58 -2.79 1.94 12.42
N ALA A 59 -3.83 2.65 11.97
CA ALA A 59 -4.24 3.90 12.61
C ALA A 59 -5.03 3.68 13.91
N HIS A 60 -5.32 2.42 14.28
CA HIS A 60 -6.27 2.09 15.34
C HIS A 60 -7.61 2.85 15.21
N TRP A 61 -7.99 3.13 13.96
CA TRP A 61 -9.18 3.91 13.65
C TRP A 61 -10.44 3.11 14.04
N THR A 62 -11.44 3.80 14.56
CA THR A 62 -12.75 3.21 14.87
C THR A 62 -13.78 3.67 13.84
N PRO A 63 -14.42 2.73 13.12
CA PRO A 63 -15.43 3.07 12.13
C PRO A 63 -16.54 3.97 12.66
N GLY A 64 -16.80 5.06 11.95
CA GLY A 64 -17.85 6.03 12.29
C GLY A 64 -17.51 7.02 13.41
N VAL A 65 -16.32 6.94 14.02
CA VAL A 65 -15.89 7.88 15.07
C VAL A 65 -14.88 8.86 14.49
N ALA A 66 -15.34 10.08 14.19
CA ALA A 66 -14.50 11.14 13.65
C ALA A 66 -13.33 11.45 14.60
N GLY A 67 -12.11 11.50 14.06
CA GLY A 67 -10.89 11.72 14.85
C GLY A 67 -10.48 10.55 15.74
N SER A 68 -11.13 9.40 15.66
CA SER A 68 -10.62 8.18 16.29
C SER A 68 -9.39 7.69 15.53
N GLY A 69 -8.45 7.12 16.28
CA GLY A 69 -7.20 6.63 15.75
C GLY A 69 -6.01 7.37 16.33
N ASN A 70 -4.94 6.62 16.52
CA ASN A 70 -3.67 7.13 16.97
C ASN A 70 -2.61 6.52 16.06
N TRP A 71 -2.22 7.27 15.04
CA TRP A 71 -1.16 6.84 14.14
C TRP A 71 0.13 6.58 14.93
N PRO A 72 0.79 5.44 14.71
CA PRO A 72 2.08 5.16 15.32
C PRO A 72 3.14 6.20 14.93
N THR A 73 4.16 6.33 15.77
CA THR A 73 5.33 7.17 15.44
C THR A 73 6.05 6.62 14.22
N ASP A 74 6.74 7.49 13.47
CA ASP A 74 7.38 7.14 12.19
C ASP A 74 8.23 5.88 12.20
N ASP A 75 8.98 5.67 13.29
CA ASP A 75 9.95 4.60 13.41
C ASP A 75 9.36 3.34 14.05
N GLU A 76 8.10 3.39 14.49
CA GLU A 76 7.38 2.23 15.04
C GLU A 76 7.07 1.22 13.93
N GLU A 77 7.32 -0.06 14.21
CA GLU A 77 7.04 -1.13 13.27
C GLU A 77 5.56 -1.49 13.27
N VAL A 78 4.97 -1.58 12.08
CA VAL A 78 3.57 -1.93 11.86
C VAL A 78 3.51 -3.18 10.96
N ALA A 79 2.50 -4.01 11.18
CA ALA A 79 2.23 -5.16 10.32
C ALA A 79 0.91 -4.92 9.59
N VAL A 80 0.95 -4.92 8.26
CA VAL A 80 -0.25 -4.78 7.44
C VAL A 80 -0.51 -6.08 6.72
N LYS A 81 -1.75 -6.56 6.77
CA LYS A 81 -2.23 -7.74 6.07
C LYS A 81 -3.04 -7.30 4.85
N LEU A 82 -2.60 -7.70 3.67
CA LEU A 82 -3.28 -7.48 2.39
C LEU A 82 -3.30 -8.78 1.58
N SER A 83 -4.21 -8.87 0.61
CA SER A 83 -4.21 -9.93 -0.39
C SER A 83 -2.98 -9.83 -1.30
N ARG A 84 -2.68 -10.92 -2.04
CA ARG A 84 -1.58 -10.92 -3.00
C ARG A 84 -1.77 -9.83 -4.06
N ARG A 85 -2.97 -9.73 -4.64
CA ARG A 85 -3.29 -8.70 -5.66
C ARG A 85 -3.13 -7.28 -5.11
N GLN A 86 -3.52 -7.07 -3.86
CA GLN A 86 -3.33 -5.79 -3.19
C GLN A 86 -1.84 -5.46 -3.01
N TRP A 87 -1.02 -6.42 -2.61
CA TRP A 87 0.43 -6.23 -2.52
C TRP A 87 1.09 -5.98 -3.88
N GLU A 88 0.65 -6.67 -4.94
CA GLU A 88 1.13 -6.45 -6.31
C GLU A 88 0.81 -5.04 -6.81
N LEU A 89 -0.40 -4.53 -6.55
CA LEU A 89 -0.75 -3.14 -6.87
C LEU A 89 0.08 -2.15 -6.04
N ALA A 90 0.22 -2.39 -4.73
CA ALA A 90 1.01 -1.53 -3.85
C ALA A 90 2.48 -1.44 -4.30
N ALA A 91 3.07 -2.55 -4.74
CA ALA A 91 4.43 -2.56 -5.31
C ALA A 91 4.51 -1.71 -6.58
N GLN A 92 3.55 -1.85 -7.50
CA GLN A 92 3.49 -1.05 -8.72
C GLN A 92 3.39 0.46 -8.42
N CYS A 93 2.51 0.85 -7.48
CA CYS A 93 2.39 2.23 -7.04
C CYS A 93 3.71 2.74 -6.44
N ALA A 94 4.34 1.98 -5.54
CA ALA A 94 5.61 2.37 -4.93
C ALA A 94 6.72 2.57 -5.97
N ALA A 95 6.83 1.69 -6.97
CA ALA A 95 7.80 1.82 -8.04
C ALA A 95 7.54 3.04 -8.94
N HIS A 96 6.27 3.24 -9.34
CA HIS A 96 5.85 4.36 -10.17
C HIS A 96 6.11 5.71 -9.47
N TRP A 97 5.60 5.87 -8.26
CA TRP A 97 5.72 7.13 -7.52
C TRP A 97 7.14 7.40 -7.02
N ALA A 98 7.97 6.37 -6.81
CA ALA A 98 9.41 6.56 -6.60
C ALA A 98 10.09 7.21 -7.83
N ALA A 99 9.73 6.77 -9.03
CA ALA A 99 10.27 7.34 -10.26
C ALA A 99 9.79 8.78 -10.48
N VAL A 100 8.50 9.05 -10.23
CA VAL A 100 7.92 10.40 -10.28
C VAL A 100 8.63 11.32 -9.29
N ALA A 101 8.71 10.95 -8.01
CA ALA A 101 9.38 11.72 -6.97
C ALA A 101 10.85 12.02 -7.31
N GLY A 102 11.58 11.03 -7.82
CA GLY A 102 12.97 11.22 -8.28
C GLY A 102 13.06 12.21 -9.45
N SER A 103 12.12 12.17 -10.39
CA SER A 103 12.12 13.08 -11.55
C SER A 103 11.89 14.56 -11.20
N VAL A 104 11.22 14.83 -10.07
CA VAL A 104 10.95 16.20 -9.58
C VAL A 104 11.89 16.64 -8.46
N GLY A 105 12.93 15.86 -8.14
CA GLY A 105 13.96 16.21 -7.16
C GLY A 105 13.63 15.86 -5.71
N HIS A 106 12.58 15.08 -5.45
CA HIS A 106 12.21 14.58 -4.12
C HIS A 106 12.93 13.26 -3.80
N GLU A 107 14.27 13.30 -3.77
CA GLU A 107 15.09 12.10 -3.68
C GLU A 107 14.89 11.31 -2.38
N GLN A 108 14.63 12.00 -1.26
CA GLN A 108 14.38 11.34 0.02
C GLN A 108 13.09 10.51 0.00
N GLU A 109 12.03 11.04 -0.61
CA GLU A 109 10.75 10.34 -0.79
C GLU A 109 10.93 9.16 -1.75
N ALA A 110 11.61 9.39 -2.88
CA ALA A 110 11.92 8.35 -3.85
C ALA A 110 12.71 7.19 -3.21
N ALA A 111 13.68 7.49 -2.33
CA ALA A 111 14.45 6.47 -1.62
C ALA A 111 13.58 5.63 -0.67
N VAL A 112 12.64 6.25 0.06
CA VAL A 112 11.71 5.52 0.93
C VAL A 112 10.81 4.61 0.10
N LEU A 113 10.22 5.11 -1.00
CA LEU A 113 9.35 4.32 -1.87
C LEU A 113 10.10 3.16 -2.55
N ARG A 114 11.35 3.35 -2.98
CA ARG A 114 12.19 2.24 -3.49
C ARG A 114 12.45 1.18 -2.42
N SER A 115 12.70 1.60 -1.18
CA SER A 115 12.87 0.68 -0.05
C SER A 115 11.60 -0.12 0.21
N VAL A 116 10.43 0.52 0.16
CA VAL A 116 9.13 -0.15 0.32
C VAL A 116 8.86 -1.13 -0.82
N HIS A 117 9.09 -0.70 -2.06
CA HIS A 117 8.94 -1.58 -3.23
C HIS A 117 9.79 -2.85 -3.10
N ALA A 118 11.06 -2.72 -2.73
CA ALA A 118 11.95 -3.87 -2.52
C ALA A 118 11.40 -4.82 -1.44
N LEU A 119 10.95 -4.28 -0.31
CA LEU A 119 10.36 -5.04 0.79
C LEU A 119 9.12 -5.83 0.34
N VAL A 120 8.21 -5.20 -0.41
CA VAL A 120 6.98 -5.84 -0.90
C VAL A 120 7.30 -6.93 -1.93
N VAL A 121 8.23 -6.68 -2.86
CA VAL A 121 8.66 -7.67 -3.86
C VAL A 121 9.30 -8.89 -3.21
N ASP A 122 10.15 -8.70 -2.19
CA ASP A 122 10.76 -9.80 -1.47
C ASP A 122 9.71 -10.60 -0.68
N GLY A 123 8.73 -9.92 -0.09
CA GLY A 123 7.58 -10.55 0.56
C GLY A 123 6.73 -11.39 -0.40
N LEU A 124 6.40 -10.86 -1.58
CA LEU A 124 5.65 -11.58 -2.61
C LEU A 124 6.36 -12.86 -3.08
N ARG A 125 7.69 -12.81 -3.23
CA ARG A 125 8.52 -13.98 -3.59
C ARG A 125 8.58 -15.02 -2.49
N ALA A 126 8.62 -14.60 -1.23
CA ALA A 126 8.68 -15.52 -0.09
C ALA A 126 7.40 -16.35 0.04
N GLU A 127 6.24 -15.82 -0.36
CA GLU A 127 4.96 -16.54 -0.37
C GLU A 127 4.77 -17.45 -1.60
N GLU A 128 5.67 -17.40 -2.60
CA GLU A 128 5.68 -18.33 -3.74
C GLU A 128 6.44 -19.64 -3.46
N ALA A 129 7.24 -19.68 -2.39
CA ALA A 129 8.18 -20.75 -2.05
C ALA A 129 7.59 -21.78 -1.06
#